data_AF-A0A6G3XQK6-F1
#
_entry.id   AF-A0A6G3XQK6-F1
#
_cell.length_a   1.000
_cell.length_b   1.000
_cell.length_c   1.000
_cell.angle_alpha   90.00
_cell.angle_beta   90.00
_cell.angle_gamma   90.00
#
_symmetry.space_group_name_H-M   'P 1'
#
loop_
_entity.id
_entity.type
_entity.pdbx_description
1 polymer ?
#
loop_
_entity_poly.entity_id
_entity_poly.type
_entity_poly.pdbx_seq_one_letter_code
_entity_poly.pdbx_strand_id
1 'polypeptide(L)' 'NGKGKLEMELTVERGRGYVSAVQNKQVGQEIGRIPVDSIYSPVLKVTYKVEATRVEQRTDFDKLIVDV' A
#
# COMPACT_ATOMS: atom_id res chain seq x y z
N ASN A 1 -12.19 -22.55 -27.75
CA ASN A 1 -11.74 -22.31 -26.36
C ASN A 1 -12.92 -22.22 -25.39
N GLY A 2 -13.65 -23.33 -25.14
CA GLY A 2 -14.91 -23.29 -24.38
C GLY A 2 -15.00 -24.21 -23.16
N LYS A 3 -13.88 -24.81 -22.71
CA LYS A 3 -13.87 -25.80 -21.61
C LYS A 3 -12.83 -25.47 -20.53
N GLY A 4 -12.71 -24.21 -20.13
CA GLY A 4 -11.87 -23.81 -18.99
C GLY A 4 -12.71 -23.68 -17.72
N LYS A 5 -12.21 -24.20 -16.59
CA LYS A 5 -12.79 -23.97 -15.25
C LYS A 5 -11.68 -23.38 -14.36
N LEU A 6 -12.03 -22.33 -13.62
CA LEU A 6 -11.14 -21.69 -12.63
C LEU A 6 -11.84 -21.70 -11.29
N GLU A 7 -11.17 -22.25 -10.28
CA GLU A 7 -11.58 -22.22 -8.88
C GLU A 7 -10.45 -21.56 -8.08
N MET A 8 -10.80 -20.57 -7.26
CA MET A 8 -9.86 -19.81 -6.44
C MET A 8 -10.51 -19.48 -5.10
N GLU A 9 -9.71 -19.51 -4.05
CA GLU A 9 -10.08 -19.09 -2.71
C GLU A 9 -9.13 -17.97 -2.26
N LEU A 10 -9.68 -16.90 -1.69
CA LEU A 10 -8.91 -15.74 -1.23
C LEU A 10 -9.25 -15.46 0.22
N THR A 11 -8.22 -15.26 1.04
CA THR A 11 -8.37 -14.78 2.41
C THR A 11 -8.19 -13.26 2.45
N VAL A 12 -9.17 -12.54 2.99
CA VAL A 12 -9.10 -11.08 3.17
C VAL A 12 -9.03 -10.77 4.67
N GLU A 13 -8.04 -9.99 5.06
CA GLU A 13 -7.79 -9.61 6.45
C GLU A 13 -7.67 -8.10 6.60
N ARG A 14 -7.82 -7.60 7.84
CA ARG A 14 -7.57 -6.20 8.18
C ARG A 14 -6.14 -6.07 8.71
N GLY A 15 -5.38 -5.14 8.14
CA GLY A 15 -4.02 -4.82 8.57
C GLY A 15 -3.70 -3.35 8.39
N ARG A 16 -2.41 -3.00 8.43
CA ARG A 16 -1.92 -1.63 8.20
C ARG A 16 -0.66 -1.67 7.34
N GLY A 17 -0.48 -0.65 6.51
CA GLY A 17 0.72 -0.49 5.69
C GLY A 17 0.87 -1.58 4.64
N TYR A 18 2.09 -2.10 4.51
CA TYR A 18 2.48 -3.14 3.56
C TYR A 18 3.04 -4.33 4.33
N VAL A 19 2.61 -5.54 3.99
CA VAL A 19 3.16 -6.80 4.51
C VAL A 19 3.57 -7.67 3.35
N SER A 20 4.81 -8.17 3.37
CA SER A 20 5.32 -9.00 2.27
C SER A 20 4.75 -10.42 2.31
N ALA A 21 4.74 -11.09 1.15
CA ALA A 21 4.35 -12.49 1.01
C ALA A 21 5.16 -13.41 1.93
N VAL A 22 6.44 -13.10 2.15
CA VAL A 22 7.32 -13.88 3.05
C VAL A 22 6.81 -13.82 4.49
N GLN A 23 6.34 -12.64 4.94
CA GLN A 23 5.77 -12.48 6.28
C GLN A 23 4.37 -13.09 6.39
N ASN A 24 3.63 -13.16 5.29
CA ASN A 24 2.33 -13.83 5.23
C ASN A 24 2.44 -15.37 5.26
N LYS A 25 3.64 -15.93 5.08
CA LYS A 25 3.88 -17.36 5.21
C LYS A 25 3.87 -17.78 6.68
N GLN A 26 2.86 -18.54 7.07
CA GLN A 26 2.74 -19.13 8.39
C GLN A 26 3.30 -20.56 8.39
N VAL A 27 3.77 -21.01 9.55
CA VAL A 27 4.22 -22.39 9.73
C VAL A 27 3.00 -23.29 9.82
N GLY A 28 2.92 -24.31 8.95
CA GLY A 28 1.79 -25.25 8.91
C GLY A 28 0.61 -24.83 8.02
N GLN A 29 0.81 -23.91 7.06
CA GLN A 29 -0.23 -23.57 6.08
C GLN A 29 -0.60 -24.75 5.21
N GLU A 30 -1.87 -24.80 4.80
CA GLU A 30 -2.38 -25.81 3.89
C GLU A 30 -1.61 -25.83 2.57
N ILE A 31 -1.40 -27.06 2.07
CA ILE A 31 -0.72 -27.28 0.79
C ILE A 31 -1.59 -26.70 -0.32
N GLY A 32 -1.01 -25.85 -1.17
CA GLY A 32 -1.71 -25.15 -2.25
C GLY A 32 -2.02 -23.68 -1.97
N ARG A 33 -1.80 -23.20 -0.72
CA ARG A 33 -1.91 -21.77 -0.42
C ARG A 33 -0.69 -21.02 -0.96
N ILE A 34 -0.94 -19.99 -1.76
CA ILE A 34 0.11 -19.12 -2.32
C ILE A 34 0.07 -17.79 -1.53
N PRO A 35 1.08 -17.47 -0.72
CA PRO A 35 1.13 -16.17 -0.05
C PRO A 35 1.44 -15.07 -1.07
N VAL A 36 0.73 -13.95 -0.93
CA VAL A 36 0.90 -12.74 -1.74
C VAL A 36 1.23 -11.56 -0.83
N ASP A 37 1.74 -10.46 -1.40
CA ASP A 37 1.93 -9.23 -0.64
C ASP A 37 0.57 -8.63 -0.25
N SER A 38 0.42 -8.21 1.01
CA SER A 38 -0.77 -7.54 1.51
C SER A 38 -0.55 -6.03 1.54
N ILE A 39 -1.21 -5.31 0.63
CA ILE A 39 -1.27 -3.85 0.61
C ILE A 39 -2.52 -3.43 1.40
N TYR A 40 -2.35 -3.26 2.71
CA TYR A 40 -3.44 -2.84 3.59
C TYR A 40 -3.67 -1.34 3.57
N SER A 41 -2.64 -0.56 3.22
CA SER A 41 -2.77 0.89 3.09
C SER A 41 -3.76 1.24 1.97
N PRO A 42 -4.82 2.02 2.26
CA PRO A 42 -5.71 2.53 1.21
C PRO A 42 -5.02 3.63 0.37
N VAL A 43 -3.94 4.21 0.89
CA VAL A 43 -3.10 5.20 0.20
C VAL A 43 -1.95 4.48 -0.50
N LEU A 44 -1.86 4.63 -1.82
CA LEU A 44 -0.89 3.93 -2.66
C LEU A 44 0.44 4.68 -2.82
N LYS A 45 0.39 6.01 -2.80
CA LYS A 45 1.56 6.86 -3.02
C LYS A 45 1.38 8.17 -2.27
N VAL A 46 2.42 8.64 -1.61
CA VAL A 46 2.43 9.98 -1.01
C VAL A 46 3.70 10.67 -1.46
N THR A 47 3.58 11.94 -1.84
CA THR A 47 4.73 12.81 -2.11
C THR A 47 4.55 14.15 -1.43
N TYR A 48 5.64 14.79 -1.03
CA TYR A 48 5.59 16.12 -0.44
C TYR A 48 6.68 17.01 -1.05
N LYS A 49 6.41 18.31 -1.06
CA LYS A 49 7.33 19.35 -1.50
C LYS A 49 7.25 20.53 -0.54
N VAL A 50 8.40 21.12 -0.23
CA VAL A 50 8.51 22.37 0.52
C VAL A 50 8.97 23.46 -0.44
N GLU A 51 8.23 24.56 -0.49
CA GLU A 51 8.54 25.72 -1.31
C GLU A 51 8.65 26.96 -0.42
N ALA A 52 9.67 27.78 -0.67
CA ALA A 52 9.77 29.09 -0.01
C ALA A 52 8.56 29.94 -0.42
N THR A 53 7.89 30.55 0.55
CA THR A 53 6.75 31.41 0.32
C THR A 53 6.94 32.75 1.01
N ARG A 54 6.48 33.81 0.34
CA ARG A 54 6.46 35.16 0.92
C ARG A 54 5.06 35.40 1.48
N VAL A 55 5.00 35.71 2.76
CA VAL A 55 3.76 36.17 3.41
C VAL A 55 4.01 37.61 3.83
N GLU A 56 3.29 38.53 3.19
CA GLU A 56 3.43 39.97 3.37
C GLU A 56 4.90 40.45 3.17
N GLN A 57 5.51 41.06 4.18
CA GLN A 57 6.88 41.56 4.11
C GLN A 57 7.94 40.51 4.47
N ARG A 58 7.55 39.32 4.90
CA ARG A 58 8.47 38.24 5.32
C ARG A 58 8.63 37.16 4.25
N THR A 59 9.86 36.73 4.02
CA THR A 59 10.25 35.76 2.97
C THR A 59 10.70 34.41 3.49
N ASP A 60 10.64 34.18 4.80
CA ASP A 60 11.21 33.03 5.49
C ASP A 60 10.15 31.98 5.88
N PHE A 61 9.01 31.96 5.18
CA PHE A 61 7.99 30.96 5.39
C PHE A 61 8.15 29.78 4.43
N ASP A 62 7.84 28.59 4.93
CA ASP A 62 7.80 27.37 4.15
C ASP A 62 6.34 26.99 3.84
N LYS A 63 6.06 26.72 2.57
CA LYS A 63 4.78 26.14 2.11
C LYS A 63 4.96 24.64 1.89
N LEU A 64 4.30 23.85 2.72
CA LEU A 64 4.22 22.40 2.55
C LEU A 64 3.09 22.04 1.58
N ILE A 65 3.42 21.31 0.53
CA ILE A 65 2.48 20.70 -0.42
C ILE A 65 2.56 19.19 -0.23
N VAL A 66 1.41 18.55 -0.02
CA VAL A 66 1.29 17.08 0.14
C VAL A 66 0.32 16.56 -0.92
N ASP A 67 0.71 15.51 -1.63
CA ASP A 67 -0.06 14.80 -2.64
C ASP A 67 -0.21 13.34 -2.20
N VAL A 68 -1.45 12.82 -2.20
CA VAL A 68 -1.90 11.57 -1.55
C VAL A 68 -2.76 10.76 -2.51
#